data_AF-A0A354H3V2-F1
#
_entry.id   AF-A0A354H3V2-F1
#
_cell.length_a   1.000
_cell.length_b   1.000
_cell.length_c   1.000
_cell.angle_alpha   90.00
_cell.angle_beta   90.00
_cell.angle_gamma   90.00
#
_symmetry.space_group_name_H-M   'P 1'
#
loop_
_entity.id
_entity.type
_entity.pdbx_description
1 polymer ?
#
loop_
_entity_poly.entity_id
_entity_poly.type
_entity_poly.pdbx_seq_one_letter_code
_entity_poly.pdbx_strand_id
1 'polypeptide(L)'
;MNRLKLYSVVAAVTLIVAVILPWTAFAESESQSSIEQTFQKAKQNYLEKNMSSAARQIQKGASYMKARAEKASDKGKEALNASAKELEKLANDVKKGIVTSVKKIEETFARAYIALASDSHIKSTESWAKKEKAKAGDALDLANKYLERSFAWAGQKIETGTKEAMKKSKELSLKLKKKGSVVAEDVGKGLKNAGDEIEKFGKKISPQ
;
A
#
# COMPACT_ATOMS: atom_id res chain seq x y z
N MET A 1 57.36 35.38 1.00
CA MET A 1 56.21 36.24 0.64
C MET A 1 55.40 36.50 1.89
N ASN A 2 55.45 37.74 2.37
CA ASN A 2 55.06 38.15 3.72
C ASN A 2 53.93 39.19 3.65
N ARG A 3 52.87 38.93 4.45
CA ARG A 3 52.05 39.89 5.22
C ARG A 3 50.91 40.70 4.54
N LEU A 4 49.70 40.35 4.99
CA LEU A 4 48.69 41.20 5.67
C LEU A 4 48.36 42.59 5.10
N LYS A 5 47.08 42.79 4.73
CA LYS A 5 46.34 44.02 5.04
C LYS A 5 44.89 43.68 5.43
N LEU A 6 44.60 43.79 6.72
CA LEU A 6 43.25 44.09 7.25
C LEU A 6 43.03 45.60 7.09
N TYR A 7 41.85 46.03 6.67
CA TYR A 7 41.21 47.23 7.20
C TYR A 7 39.70 47.04 7.24
N SER A 8 39.20 47.04 8.47
CA SER A 8 37.81 47.09 8.88
C SER A 8 37.27 48.51 8.73
N VAL A 9 36.04 48.68 8.26
CA VAL A 9 35.17 49.77 8.76
C VAL A 9 33.80 49.18 9.05
N VAL A 10 33.43 49.38 10.31
CA VAL A 10 32.20 49.01 10.99
C VAL A 10 31.14 50.07 10.71
N ALA A 11 29.93 49.66 10.36
CA ALA A 11 28.71 50.39 10.71
C ALA A 11 27.72 49.37 11.26
N ALA A 12 27.71 49.28 12.59
CA ALA A 12 26.65 48.65 13.37
C ALA A 12 25.46 49.62 13.47
N VAL A 13 24.26 49.07 13.73
CA VAL A 13 23.26 49.50 14.75
C VAL A 13 21.90 48.84 14.40
N THR A 14 21.67 47.66 14.99
CA THR A 14 20.62 47.31 15.98
C THR A 14 19.21 47.13 15.41
N LEU A 15 18.66 45.92 15.30
CA LEU A 15 18.13 44.99 16.33
C LEU A 15 16.70 45.37 16.77
N ILE A 16 15.69 44.63 16.24
CA ILE A 16 14.46 44.32 16.98
C ILE A 16 14.14 42.83 16.79
N VAL A 17 13.80 42.26 17.94
CA VAL A 17 13.61 40.86 18.30
C VAL A 17 12.34 40.26 17.70
N ALA A 18 12.42 39.01 17.25
CA ALA A 18 11.31 38.07 17.37
C ALA A 18 11.86 36.68 17.69
N VAL A 19 11.89 36.37 18.99
CA VAL A 19 11.91 35.01 19.50
C VAL A 19 10.60 34.35 19.07
N ILE A 20 10.65 33.48 18.06
CA ILE A 20 9.66 32.43 17.83
C ILE A 20 10.40 31.19 17.32
N LEU A 21 10.71 30.28 18.23
CA LEU A 21 10.65 28.85 17.91
C LEU A 21 9.54 28.31 18.84
N PRO A 22 8.63 27.43 18.38
CA PRO A 22 9.02 26.25 17.61
C PRO A 22 8.00 25.78 16.55
N TRP A 23 8.40 24.78 15.76
CA TRP A 23 7.52 23.85 15.05
C TRP A 23 6.68 24.37 13.86
N THR A 24 7.31 24.49 12.69
CA THR A 24 6.61 24.23 11.42
C THR A 24 7.40 23.37 10.43
N ALA A 25 8.50 22.74 10.87
CA ALA A 25 9.21 21.73 10.07
C ALA A 25 8.79 20.27 10.40
N PHE A 26 7.68 20.08 11.12
CA PHE A 26 7.07 18.75 11.37
C PHE A 26 5.71 18.61 10.66
N ALA A 27 5.56 19.15 9.46
CA ALA A 27 4.35 18.94 8.66
C ALA A 27 4.60 18.34 7.28
N GLU A 28 5.86 18.10 6.89
CA GLU A 28 6.18 17.70 5.51
C GLU A 28 6.96 16.38 5.38
N SER A 29 7.02 15.59 6.45
CA SER A 29 7.60 14.24 6.40
C SER A 29 6.87 13.17 7.23
N GLU A 30 5.57 13.33 7.53
CA GLU A 30 4.68 12.15 7.56
C GLU A 30 4.48 11.68 6.11
N SER A 31 5.57 11.28 5.47
CA SER A 31 5.52 10.49 4.24
C SER A 31 4.54 9.37 4.54
N GLN A 32 3.46 9.24 3.75
CA GLN A 32 2.46 8.19 3.88
C GLN A 32 3.16 6.90 4.30
N SER A 33 3.11 6.55 5.60
CA SER A 33 3.74 5.32 6.04
C SER A 33 3.02 4.25 5.26
N SER A 34 3.74 3.44 4.49
CA SER A 34 3.11 2.45 3.64
C SER A 34 2.16 1.61 4.50
N ILE A 35 1.03 1.16 3.93
CA ILE A 35 0.07 0.32 4.66
C ILE A 35 0.77 -0.87 5.34
N GLU A 36 1.87 -1.36 4.75
CA GLU A 36 2.76 -2.34 5.36
C GLU A 36 3.34 -1.90 6.71
N GLN A 37 3.97 -0.72 6.79
CA GLN A 37 4.52 -0.22 8.06
C GLN A 37 3.42 -0.06 9.11
N THR A 38 2.23 0.37 8.69
CA THR A 38 1.07 0.48 9.56
C THR A 38 0.67 -0.89 10.11
N PHE A 39 0.57 -1.92 9.26
CA PHE A 39 0.21 -3.28 9.67
C PHE A 39 1.28 -3.95 10.54
N GLN A 40 2.57 -3.77 10.23
CA GLN A 40 3.67 -4.27 11.06
C GLN A 40 3.64 -3.63 12.46
N LYS A 41 3.47 -2.30 12.54
CA LYS A 41 3.31 -1.60 13.82
C LYS A 41 2.07 -2.05 14.57
N ALA A 42 0.95 -2.29 13.88
CA ALA A 42 -0.27 -2.79 14.52
C ALA A 42 -0.04 -4.16 15.17
N LYS A 43 0.57 -5.10 14.44
CA LYS A 43 0.93 -6.43 14.95
C LYS A 43 1.90 -6.33 16.15
N GLN A 44 2.95 -5.51 16.03
CA GLN A 44 3.92 -5.33 17.10
C GLN A 44 3.26 -4.80 18.38
N ASN A 45 2.48 -3.72 18.28
CA ASN A 45 1.78 -3.16 19.43
C ASN A 45 0.81 -4.16 20.06
N TYR A 46 0.13 -4.99 19.26
CA TYR A 46 -0.77 -6.02 19.78
C TYR A 46 -0.01 -7.09 20.57
N LEU A 47 1.15 -7.55 20.06
CA LEU A 47 2.03 -8.51 20.75
C LEU A 47 2.58 -7.94 22.07
N GLU A 48 2.86 -6.64 22.11
CA GLU A 48 3.27 -5.89 23.31
C GLU A 48 2.11 -5.56 24.26
N LYS A 49 0.90 -6.08 23.97
CA LYS A 49 -0.34 -5.80 24.72
C LYS A 49 -0.77 -4.33 24.74
N ASN A 50 -0.22 -3.52 23.84
CA ASN A 50 -0.58 -2.12 23.65
C ASN A 50 -1.79 -1.99 22.71
N MET A 51 -2.95 -2.43 23.18
CA MET A 51 -4.19 -2.55 22.38
C MET A 51 -4.63 -1.22 21.78
N SER A 52 -4.52 -0.13 22.53
CA SER A 52 -4.87 1.21 22.06
C SER A 52 -3.99 1.67 20.89
N SER A 53 -2.69 1.36 20.93
CA SER A 53 -1.77 1.72 19.84
C SER A 53 -1.96 0.80 18.63
N ALA A 54 -2.17 -0.50 18.85
CA ALA A 54 -2.50 -1.45 17.79
C ALA A 54 -3.76 -1.03 17.03
N ALA A 55 -4.85 -0.73 17.75
CA ALA A 55 -6.10 -0.26 17.18
C ALA A 55 -5.93 1.04 16.37
N ARG A 56 -5.13 1.99 16.87
CA ARG A 56 -4.83 3.24 16.16
C ARG A 56 -4.12 2.98 14.83
N GLN A 57 -3.15 2.06 14.80
CA GLN A 57 -2.48 1.69 13.55
C GLN A 57 -3.47 1.01 12.58
N ILE A 58 -4.30 0.08 13.04
CA ILE A 58 -5.31 -0.56 12.20
C ILE A 58 -6.27 0.48 11.59
N GLN A 59 -6.67 1.49 12.37
CA GLN A 59 -7.51 2.59 11.89
C GLN A 59 -6.81 3.47 10.83
N LYS A 60 -5.49 3.67 10.92
CA LYS A 60 -4.72 4.30 9.84
C LYS A 60 -4.79 3.46 8.56
N GLY A 61 -4.71 2.13 8.69
CA GLY A 61 -4.92 1.19 7.59
C GLY A 61 -6.30 1.33 6.94
N ALA A 62 -7.37 1.39 7.75
CA ALA A 62 -8.72 1.63 7.23
C ALA A 62 -8.85 2.96 6.48
N SER A 63 -8.25 4.03 7.03
CA SER A 63 -8.24 5.36 6.40
C SER A 63 -7.50 5.35 5.06
N TYR A 64 -6.39 4.61 4.97
CA TYR A 64 -5.68 4.37 3.71
C TYR A 64 -6.58 3.68 2.68
N MET A 65 -7.34 2.65 3.08
CA MET A 65 -8.26 1.95 2.18
C MET A 65 -9.38 2.87 1.67
N LYS A 66 -9.95 3.72 2.53
CA LYS A 66 -10.95 4.74 2.13
C LYS A 66 -10.39 5.73 1.12
N ALA A 67 -9.20 6.29 1.39
CA ALA A 67 -8.54 7.22 0.48
C ALA A 67 -8.20 6.57 -0.88
N ARG A 68 -7.96 5.25 -0.90
CA ARG A 68 -7.82 4.48 -2.15
C ARG A 68 -9.16 4.30 -2.86
N ALA A 69 -10.23 4.02 -2.12
CA ALA A 69 -11.57 3.82 -2.66
C ALA A 69 -12.12 5.09 -3.33
N GLU A 70 -11.83 6.27 -2.79
CA GLU A 70 -12.19 7.57 -3.39
C GLU A 70 -11.60 7.79 -4.78
N LYS A 71 -10.45 7.17 -5.06
CA LYS A 71 -9.71 7.29 -6.33
C LYS A 71 -9.90 6.08 -7.25
N ALA A 72 -10.66 5.08 -6.82
CA ALA A 72 -10.92 3.86 -7.58
C ALA A 72 -12.13 4.05 -8.50
N SER A 73 -12.22 3.23 -9.55
CA SER A 73 -13.48 3.07 -10.28
C SER A 73 -14.52 2.38 -9.40
N ASP A 74 -15.80 2.41 -9.79
CA ASP A 74 -16.89 1.82 -9.00
C ASP A 74 -16.62 0.35 -8.63
N LYS A 75 -16.03 -0.42 -9.57
CA LYS A 75 -15.65 -1.82 -9.36
C LYS A 75 -14.59 -2.00 -8.27
N GLY A 76 -13.56 -1.14 -8.24
CA GLY A 76 -12.51 -1.20 -7.21
C GLY A 76 -12.96 -0.62 -5.86
N LYS A 77 -13.84 0.38 -5.91
CA LYS A 77 -14.33 1.13 -4.74
C LYS A 77 -15.07 0.23 -3.74
N GLU A 78 -15.88 -0.71 -4.22
CA GLU A 78 -16.63 -1.63 -3.35
C GLU A 78 -15.70 -2.48 -2.48
N ALA A 79 -14.74 -3.19 -3.08
CA ALA A 79 -13.80 -4.06 -2.37
C ALA A 79 -12.93 -3.29 -1.36
N LEU A 80 -12.47 -2.08 -1.74
CA LEU A 80 -11.69 -1.23 -0.86
C LEU A 80 -12.50 -0.72 0.34
N ASN A 81 -13.77 -0.33 0.12
CA ASN A 81 -14.67 0.09 1.19
C ASN A 81 -15.04 -1.06 2.12
N ALA A 82 -15.27 -2.26 1.58
CA ALA A 82 -15.53 -3.46 2.38
C ALA A 82 -14.32 -3.76 3.30
N SER A 83 -13.11 -3.73 2.75
CA SER A 83 -11.89 -3.91 3.52
C SER A 83 -11.67 -2.81 4.57
N ALA A 84 -11.98 -1.55 4.24
CA ALA A 84 -11.92 -0.45 5.20
C ALA A 84 -12.83 -0.71 6.41
N LYS A 85 -14.09 -1.10 6.17
CA LYS A 85 -15.05 -1.43 7.24
C LYS A 85 -14.57 -2.60 8.09
N GLU A 86 -14.00 -3.62 7.46
CA GLU A 86 -13.43 -4.77 8.18
C GLU A 86 -12.28 -4.35 9.11
N LEU A 87 -11.36 -3.50 8.62
CA LEU A 87 -10.27 -2.94 9.42
C LEU A 87 -10.80 -2.07 10.57
N GLU A 88 -11.85 -1.27 10.36
CA GLU A 88 -12.47 -0.48 11.43
C GLU A 88 -13.07 -1.37 12.52
N LYS A 89 -13.76 -2.43 12.12
CA LYS A 89 -14.27 -3.44 13.06
C LYS A 89 -13.12 -4.08 13.84
N LEU A 90 -12.05 -4.49 13.15
CA LEU A 90 -10.88 -5.06 13.79
C LEU A 90 -10.23 -4.10 14.78
N ALA A 91 -10.08 -2.82 14.43
CA ALA A 91 -9.53 -1.80 15.32
C ALA A 91 -10.35 -1.68 16.61
N ASN A 92 -11.69 -1.68 16.49
CA ASN A 92 -12.59 -1.64 17.64
C ASN A 92 -12.49 -2.91 18.50
N ASP A 93 -12.46 -4.08 17.87
CA ASP A 93 -12.36 -5.37 18.56
C ASP A 93 -11.01 -5.49 19.29
N VAL A 94 -9.91 -5.04 18.68
CA VAL A 94 -8.57 -4.98 19.30
C VAL A 94 -8.57 -4.01 20.48
N LYS A 95 -9.12 -2.81 20.33
CA LYS A 95 -9.18 -1.80 21.41
C LYS A 95 -9.93 -2.32 22.64
N LYS A 96 -10.98 -3.12 22.42
CA LYS A 96 -11.77 -3.76 23.48
C LYS A 96 -11.14 -5.02 24.06
N GLY A 97 -10.01 -5.49 23.52
CA GLY A 97 -9.37 -6.74 23.95
C GLY A 97 -10.16 -8.00 23.58
N ILE A 98 -11.07 -7.92 22.61
CA ILE A 98 -11.94 -9.04 22.19
C ILE A 98 -11.24 -9.94 21.17
N VAL A 99 -10.25 -9.41 20.44
CA VAL A 99 -9.43 -10.22 19.54
C VAL A 99 -8.54 -11.13 20.38
N THR A 100 -8.69 -12.44 20.19
CA THR A 100 -7.99 -13.47 20.98
C THR A 100 -6.75 -14.03 20.29
N SER A 101 -6.54 -13.74 19.00
CA SER A 101 -5.42 -14.29 18.24
C SER A 101 -4.80 -13.28 17.27
N VAL A 102 -3.47 -13.29 17.22
CA VAL A 102 -2.69 -12.54 16.21
C VAL A 102 -3.08 -12.98 14.80
N LYS A 103 -3.37 -14.27 14.63
CA LYS A 103 -3.79 -14.84 13.34
C LYS A 103 -4.99 -14.12 12.74
N LYS A 104 -5.99 -13.75 13.56
CA LYS A 104 -7.16 -13.00 13.08
C LYS A 104 -6.80 -11.62 12.54
N ILE A 105 -5.82 -10.95 13.15
CA ILE A 105 -5.29 -9.66 12.69
C ILE A 105 -4.57 -9.86 11.35
N GLU A 106 -3.70 -10.84 11.27
CA GLU A 106 -2.92 -11.18 10.07
C GLU A 106 -3.80 -11.57 8.88
N GLU A 107 -4.82 -12.40 9.09
CA GLU A 107 -5.81 -12.77 8.07
C GLU A 107 -6.61 -11.56 7.57
N THR A 108 -6.94 -10.60 8.45
CA THR A 108 -7.60 -9.36 8.05
C THR A 108 -6.68 -8.48 7.21
N PHE A 109 -5.39 -8.40 7.56
CA PHE A 109 -4.40 -7.67 6.75
C PHE A 109 -4.17 -8.32 5.39
N ALA A 110 -4.18 -9.66 5.32
CA ALA A 110 -4.14 -10.39 4.07
C ALA A 110 -5.33 -10.00 3.16
N ARG A 111 -6.56 -10.01 3.69
CA ARG A 111 -7.74 -9.58 2.93
C ARG A 111 -7.67 -8.12 2.46
N ALA A 112 -7.10 -7.22 3.26
CA ALA A 112 -6.85 -5.84 2.82
C ALA A 112 -5.90 -5.78 1.62
N TYR A 113 -4.85 -6.61 1.60
CA TYR A 113 -3.97 -6.74 0.45
C TYR A 113 -4.64 -7.36 -0.78
N ILE A 114 -5.58 -8.31 -0.62
CA ILE A 114 -6.41 -8.79 -1.74
C ILE A 114 -7.25 -7.67 -2.35
N ALA A 115 -7.86 -6.82 -1.53
CA ALA A 115 -8.63 -5.68 -2.03
C ALA A 115 -7.74 -4.71 -2.85
N LEU A 116 -6.52 -4.44 -2.38
CA LEU A 116 -5.54 -3.63 -3.12
C LEU A 116 -5.05 -4.31 -4.41
N ALA A 117 -4.84 -5.63 -4.39
CA ALA A 117 -4.46 -6.40 -5.56
C ALA A 117 -5.56 -6.33 -6.63
N SER A 118 -6.82 -6.48 -6.20
CA SER A 118 -8.01 -6.43 -7.07
C SER A 118 -8.18 -5.05 -7.70
N ASP A 119 -8.11 -3.97 -6.92
CA ASP A 119 -8.15 -2.59 -7.46
C ASP A 119 -7.01 -2.32 -8.46
N SER A 120 -5.80 -2.80 -8.17
CA SER A 120 -4.65 -2.64 -9.06
C SER A 120 -4.82 -3.43 -10.36
N HIS A 121 -5.40 -4.62 -10.30
CA HIS A 121 -5.74 -5.43 -11.48
C HIS A 121 -6.82 -4.76 -12.35
N ILE A 122 -7.86 -4.20 -11.72
CA ILE A 122 -8.90 -3.43 -12.42
C ILE A 122 -8.27 -2.24 -13.15
N LYS A 123 -7.42 -1.46 -12.47
CA LYS A 123 -6.68 -0.33 -13.07
C LYS A 123 -5.78 -0.76 -14.22
N SER A 124 -5.16 -1.93 -14.13
CA SER A 124 -4.38 -2.50 -15.21
C SER A 124 -5.23 -2.74 -16.46
N THR A 125 -6.37 -3.40 -16.27
CA THR A 125 -7.32 -3.72 -17.34
C THR A 125 -7.90 -2.46 -17.99
N GLU A 126 -8.29 -1.47 -17.17
CA GLU A 126 -8.80 -0.19 -17.66
C GLU A 126 -7.75 0.61 -18.44
N SER A 127 -6.51 0.67 -17.93
CA SER A 127 -5.41 1.37 -18.61
C SER A 127 -5.07 0.69 -19.94
N TRP A 128 -5.11 -0.64 -19.98
CA TRP A 128 -4.92 -1.40 -21.22
C TRP A 128 -6.00 -1.07 -22.25
N ALA A 129 -7.27 -1.04 -21.84
CA ALA A 129 -8.39 -0.66 -22.72
C ALA A 129 -8.24 0.77 -23.27
N LYS A 130 -7.66 1.68 -22.47
CA LYS A 130 -7.33 3.06 -22.87
C LYS A 130 -6.03 3.18 -23.69
N LYS A 131 -5.39 2.06 -24.05
CA LYS A 131 -4.10 1.98 -24.76
C LYS A 131 -2.92 2.60 -23.99
N GLU A 132 -3.06 2.79 -22.68
CA GLU A 132 -2.04 3.33 -21.78
C GLU A 132 -1.12 2.20 -21.27
N LYS A 133 -0.35 1.60 -22.19
CA LYS A 133 0.42 0.36 -21.93
C LYS A 133 1.30 0.43 -20.67
N ALA A 134 2.06 1.50 -20.50
CA ALA A 134 2.95 1.64 -19.35
C ALA A 134 2.17 1.66 -18.03
N LYS A 135 1.06 2.41 -17.96
CA LYS A 135 0.19 2.46 -16.77
C LYS A 135 -0.44 1.09 -16.49
N ALA A 136 -0.86 0.37 -17.52
CA ALA A 136 -1.35 -1.00 -17.39
C ALA A 136 -0.28 -1.91 -16.76
N GLY A 137 0.95 -1.85 -17.28
CA GLY A 137 2.07 -2.58 -16.72
C GLY A 137 2.40 -2.20 -15.27
N ASP A 138 2.34 -0.92 -14.92
CA ASP A 138 2.60 -0.47 -13.54
C ASP A 138 1.54 -0.99 -12.57
N ALA A 139 0.27 -0.91 -12.95
CA ALA A 139 -0.83 -1.42 -12.15
C ALA A 139 -0.79 -2.95 -12.02
N LEU A 140 -0.42 -3.68 -13.07
CA LEU A 140 -0.25 -5.15 -13.03
C LEU A 140 0.88 -5.57 -12.08
N ASP A 141 2.00 -4.85 -12.09
CA ASP A 141 3.11 -5.10 -11.16
C ASP A 141 2.70 -4.87 -9.71
N LEU A 142 1.91 -3.81 -9.44
CA LEU A 142 1.35 -3.56 -8.11
C LEU A 142 0.39 -4.65 -7.68
N ALA A 143 -0.47 -5.14 -8.58
CA ALA A 143 -1.39 -6.24 -8.28
C ALA A 143 -0.63 -7.50 -7.80
N ASN A 144 0.45 -7.88 -8.50
CA ASN A 144 1.29 -9.01 -8.08
C ASN A 144 1.95 -8.79 -6.71
N LYS A 145 2.50 -7.59 -6.47
CA LYS A 145 3.13 -7.26 -5.19
C LYS A 145 2.13 -7.33 -4.03
N TYR A 146 0.91 -6.85 -4.23
CA TYR A 146 -0.14 -6.94 -3.22
C TYR A 146 -0.61 -8.38 -3.00
N LEU A 147 -0.73 -9.19 -4.06
CA LEU A 147 -1.03 -10.61 -3.93
C LEU A 147 0.05 -11.33 -3.10
N GLU A 148 1.34 -11.08 -3.38
CA GLU A 148 2.46 -11.62 -2.61
C GLU A 148 2.38 -11.24 -1.12
N ARG A 149 2.08 -9.97 -0.84
CA ARG A 149 1.89 -9.49 0.54
C ARG A 149 0.71 -10.15 1.23
N SER A 150 -0.38 -10.39 0.49
CA SER A 150 -1.51 -11.13 1.03
C SER A 150 -1.14 -12.55 1.44
N PHE A 151 -0.35 -13.27 0.62
CA PHE A 151 0.13 -14.60 0.98
C PHE A 151 1.01 -14.58 2.22
N ALA A 152 1.93 -13.61 2.29
CA ALA A 152 2.83 -13.44 3.43
C ALA A 152 2.04 -13.18 4.73
N TRP A 153 1.07 -12.27 4.71
CA TRP A 153 0.23 -11.99 5.88
C TRP A 153 -0.69 -13.16 6.24
N ALA A 154 -1.19 -13.91 5.27
CA ALA A 154 -1.99 -15.11 5.54
C ALA A 154 -1.15 -16.28 6.10
N GLY A 155 0.18 -16.16 6.15
CA GLY A 155 1.08 -17.26 6.52
C GLY A 155 1.02 -18.43 5.53
N GLN A 156 0.55 -18.20 4.30
CA GLN A 156 0.38 -19.25 3.30
C GLN A 156 1.53 -19.24 2.29
N LYS A 157 2.03 -20.43 1.97
CA LYS A 157 2.97 -20.59 0.86
C LYS A 157 2.25 -20.36 -0.46
N ILE A 158 2.92 -19.68 -1.38
CA ILE A 158 2.42 -19.51 -2.75
C ILE A 158 2.55 -20.86 -3.47
N GLU A 159 1.42 -21.39 -3.93
CA GLU A 159 1.37 -22.64 -4.70
C GLU A 159 2.13 -22.48 -6.03
N THR A 160 2.72 -23.57 -6.55
CA THR A 160 3.55 -23.53 -7.77
C THR A 160 2.81 -22.89 -8.95
N GLY A 161 1.54 -23.26 -9.17
CA GLY A 161 0.73 -22.67 -10.25
C GLY A 161 0.53 -21.16 -10.11
N THR A 162 0.20 -20.70 -8.90
CA THR A 162 0.08 -19.26 -8.60
C THR A 162 1.41 -18.54 -8.78
N LYS A 163 2.53 -19.13 -8.36
CA LYS A 163 3.86 -18.56 -8.53
C LYS A 163 4.23 -18.40 -10.00
N GLU A 164 3.90 -19.37 -10.84
CA GLU A 164 4.08 -19.29 -12.29
C GLU A 164 3.21 -18.21 -12.93
N ALA A 165 1.94 -18.12 -12.54
CA ALA A 165 1.03 -17.08 -13.01
C ALA A 165 1.53 -15.67 -12.62
N MET A 166 1.99 -15.48 -11.38
CA MET A 166 2.61 -14.24 -10.93
C MET A 166 3.89 -13.90 -11.73
N LYS A 167 4.73 -14.90 -12.04
CA LYS A 167 5.92 -14.71 -12.88
C LYS A 167 5.53 -14.24 -14.30
N LYS A 168 4.58 -14.93 -14.94
CA LYS A 168 4.07 -14.54 -16.28
C LYS A 168 3.45 -13.15 -16.26
N SER A 169 2.69 -12.82 -15.22
CA SER A 169 2.11 -11.49 -15.00
C SER A 169 3.20 -10.43 -14.85
N LYS A 170 4.28 -10.71 -14.10
CA LYS A 170 5.44 -9.82 -13.97
C LYS A 170 6.15 -9.62 -15.31
N GLU A 171 6.38 -10.67 -16.08
CA GLU A 171 6.98 -10.56 -17.42
C GLU A 171 6.11 -9.72 -18.36
N LEU A 172 4.79 -9.94 -18.35
CA LEU A 172 3.84 -9.13 -19.10
C LEU A 172 3.90 -7.65 -18.66
N SER A 173 3.95 -7.38 -17.36
CA SER A 173 4.06 -6.02 -16.82
C SER A 173 5.30 -5.31 -17.35
N LEU A 174 6.44 -6.01 -17.46
CA LEU A 174 7.69 -5.48 -18.00
C LEU A 174 7.60 -5.24 -19.50
N LYS A 175 6.95 -6.15 -20.25
CA LYS A 175 6.71 -5.98 -21.69
C LYS A 175 5.83 -4.75 -21.97
N LEU A 176 4.77 -4.56 -21.19
CA LEU A 176 3.85 -3.43 -21.32
C LEU A 176 4.51 -2.06 -21.05
N LYS A 177 5.53 -2.01 -20.17
CA LYS A 177 6.30 -0.79 -19.88
C LYS A 177 7.34 -0.45 -20.95
N LYS A 178 7.77 -1.43 -21.75
CA LYS A 178 8.72 -1.21 -22.85
C LYS A 178 8.00 -0.64 -24.07
N LYS A 179 8.69 0.14 -24.91
CA LYS A 179 8.16 0.75 -26.14
C LYS A 179 7.91 -0.24 -27.31
N GLY A 180 7.64 -1.51 -27.01
CA GLY A 180 7.44 -2.57 -28.00
C GLY A 180 5.97 -2.80 -28.39
N SER A 181 5.77 -3.50 -29.51
CA SER A 181 4.49 -4.11 -29.84
C SER A 181 4.24 -5.32 -28.93
N VAL A 182 3.04 -5.39 -28.36
CA VAL A 182 2.54 -6.56 -27.62
C VAL A 182 1.30 -7.07 -28.34
N VAL A 183 1.14 -8.39 -28.38
CA VAL A 183 -0.03 -9.02 -28.99
C VAL A 183 -1.22 -8.86 -28.04
N ALA A 184 -2.34 -8.32 -28.52
CA ALA A 184 -3.49 -7.99 -27.68
C ALA A 184 -4.07 -9.22 -26.96
N GLU A 185 -4.10 -10.36 -27.65
CA GLU A 185 -4.55 -11.64 -27.12
C GLU A 185 -3.69 -12.13 -25.94
N ASP A 186 -2.37 -12.00 -26.05
CA ASP A 186 -1.44 -12.39 -24.98
C ASP A 186 -1.62 -11.50 -23.73
N VAL A 187 -1.86 -10.20 -23.95
CA VAL A 187 -2.16 -9.26 -22.86
C VAL A 187 -3.47 -9.63 -22.19
N GLY A 188 -4.53 -9.90 -22.97
CA GLY A 188 -5.85 -10.31 -22.46
C GLY A 188 -5.76 -11.57 -21.60
N LYS A 189 -5.08 -12.62 -22.09
CA LYS A 189 -4.85 -13.86 -21.34
C LYS A 189 -4.04 -13.62 -20.07
N GLY A 190 -2.96 -12.84 -20.13
CA GLY A 190 -2.13 -12.57 -18.97
C GLY A 190 -2.85 -11.76 -17.89
N LEU A 191 -3.66 -10.76 -18.29
CA LEU A 191 -4.52 -10.02 -17.37
C LEU A 191 -5.57 -10.93 -16.74
N LYS A 192 -6.26 -11.75 -17.53
CA LYS A 192 -7.26 -12.69 -17.01
C LYS A 192 -6.64 -13.65 -15.98
N ASN A 193 -5.52 -14.29 -16.32
CA ASN A 193 -4.86 -15.23 -15.42
C ASN A 193 -4.43 -14.57 -14.10
N ALA A 194 -3.94 -13.32 -14.14
CA ALA A 194 -3.61 -12.58 -12.92
C ALA A 194 -4.85 -12.29 -12.06
N GLY A 195 -5.98 -11.95 -12.68
CA GLY A 195 -7.25 -11.73 -11.99
C GLY A 195 -7.79 -13.02 -11.35
N ASP A 196 -7.75 -14.13 -12.09
CA ASP A 196 -8.19 -15.44 -11.63
C ASP A 196 -7.42 -15.89 -10.36
N GLU A 197 -6.11 -15.66 -10.29
CA GLU A 197 -5.30 -16.00 -9.10
C GLU A 197 -5.63 -15.10 -7.88
N ILE A 198 -5.87 -13.80 -8.12
CA ILE A 198 -6.30 -12.88 -7.06
C ILE A 198 -7.66 -13.32 -6.51
N GLU A 199 -8.61 -13.64 -7.38
CA GLU A 199 -9.95 -14.10 -7.01
C GLU A 199 -9.90 -15.46 -6.29
N LYS A 200 -9.15 -16.42 -6.83
CA LYS A 200 -8.93 -17.75 -6.23
C LYS A 200 -8.43 -17.60 -4.80
N PHE A 201 -7.38 -16.79 -4.59
CA PHE A 201 -6.83 -16.62 -3.25
C PHE A 201 -7.75 -15.82 -2.34
N GLY A 202 -8.41 -14.77 -2.84
CA GLY A 202 -9.39 -14.00 -2.10
C GLY A 202 -10.53 -14.85 -1.56
N LYS A 203 -11.08 -15.76 -2.37
CA LYS A 203 -12.10 -16.74 -1.94
C LYS A 203 -11.57 -17.65 -0.83
N LYS A 204 -10.32 -18.12 -0.95
CA LYS A 204 -9.68 -19.01 0.04
C LYS A 204 -9.53 -18.37 1.43
N ILE A 205 -9.32 -17.05 1.51
CA ILE A 205 -9.10 -16.32 2.77
C ILE A 205 -10.30 -15.48 3.22
N SER A 206 -11.44 -15.62 2.54
CA SER A 206 -12.67 -14.91 2.90
C SER A 206 -13.10 -15.26 4.33
N PRO A 207 -13.71 -14.32 5.08
CA PRO A 207 -14.22 -14.61 6.41
C PRO A 207 -15.24 -15.76 6.31
N GLN A 208 -15.07 -16.78 7.17
CA GLN A 208 -16.06 -17.85 7.34
C GLN A 208 -17.21 -17.38 8.22
#